data_AF-A0A960E514-F1
#
_entry.id   AF-A0A960E514-F1
#
_cell.length_a   1.000
_cell.length_b   1.000
_cell.length_c   1.000
_cell.angle_alpha   90.00
_cell.angle_beta   90.00
_cell.angle_gamma   90.00
#
_symmetry.space_group_name_H-M   'P 1'
#
loop_
_entity.id
_entity.type
_entity.pdbx_description
1 polymer ?
#
loop_
_entity_poly.entity_id
_entity_poly.type
_entity_poly.pdbx_seq_one_letter_code
_entity_poly.pdbx_strand_id
1 'polypeptide(L)'
;MRGSRWIAAVAAVAAVAVLAGCGSGSDGHAEPEAGHAPAEPVDDRPTIVDFNGSARAELAEQLVVAREVAMAHPTVADAAADGYRLTTPYAPGLGAHFGKDADTQAPGEELDPRRPQSLLYAGTDPEAPIVGLMYVQLGGDEAPEGFVGPLDTWEPFPGQCLVPGTSDPVFPTKDSVTEEECDE
;
A
#
# COMPACT_ATOMS: atom_id res chain seq x y z
N MET A 1 -12.58 19.90 27.48
CA MET A 1 -12.69 18.45 27.21
C MET A 1 -12.89 18.29 25.71
N ARG A 2 -11.79 18.21 24.95
CA ARG A 2 -11.82 17.89 23.51
C ARG A 2 -11.20 16.50 23.43
N GLY A 3 -11.99 15.52 23.01
CA GLY A 3 -11.55 14.13 22.86
C GLY A 3 -10.66 13.98 21.64
N SER A 4 -9.60 13.19 21.83
CA SER A 4 -8.50 12.89 20.91
C SER A 4 -8.97 12.41 19.53
N ARG A 5 -8.28 12.82 18.46
CA ARG A 5 -8.55 12.43 17.05
C ARG A 5 -7.39 11.62 16.43
N TRP A 6 -6.49 11.11 17.24
CA TRP A 6 -5.29 10.42 16.78
C TRP A 6 -5.45 8.91 16.94
N ILE A 7 -5.07 8.18 15.89
CA ILE A 7 -4.99 6.73 15.92
C ILE A 7 -3.49 6.41 15.86
N ALA A 8 -2.95 5.76 16.89
CA ALA A 8 -1.70 5.03 16.77
C ALA A 8 -1.94 3.95 15.71
N ALA A 9 -1.59 4.25 14.46
CA ALA A 9 -2.01 3.44 13.34
C ALA A 9 -0.95 2.40 13.02
N VAL A 10 -1.33 1.13 13.13
CA VAL A 10 -0.70 0.07 12.35
C VAL A 10 -1.18 0.27 10.92
N ALA A 11 -0.41 0.98 10.08
CA ALA A 11 -0.60 0.86 8.65
C ALA A 11 -0.01 -0.48 8.23
N ALA A 12 -0.70 -1.20 7.36
CA ALA A 12 -0.18 -2.43 6.79
C ALA A 12 -0.31 -2.37 5.27
N VAL A 13 0.75 -2.78 4.56
CA VAL A 13 0.87 -2.62 3.10
C VAL A 13 0.79 -3.97 2.41
N ALA A 14 -0.24 -4.17 1.58
CA ALA A 14 -0.27 -5.24 0.60
C ALA A 14 -0.05 -4.66 -0.79
N ALA A 15 1.00 -5.11 -1.49
CA ALA A 15 1.32 -4.70 -2.85
C ALA A 15 0.93 -5.78 -3.87
N VAL A 16 -0.07 -5.51 -4.71
CA VAL A 16 -0.37 -6.37 -5.86
C VAL A 16 0.40 -5.87 -7.06
N ALA A 17 1.47 -6.57 -7.45
CA ALA A 17 2.26 -6.22 -8.62
C ALA A 17 1.51 -6.55 -9.92
N VAL A 18 1.26 -5.53 -10.74
CA VAL A 18 0.76 -5.70 -12.11
C VAL A 18 1.96 -5.80 -13.04
N LEU A 19 2.27 -7.02 -13.48
CA LEU A 19 3.40 -7.26 -14.40
C LEU A 19 3.09 -6.66 -15.79
N ALA A 20 3.54 -5.43 -16.03
CA ALA A 20 3.83 -4.95 -17.38
C ALA A 20 5.17 -5.54 -17.84
N GLY A 21 5.21 -6.03 -19.08
CA GLY A 21 6.26 -6.93 -19.61
C GLY A 21 7.72 -6.51 -19.37
N CYS A 22 8.58 -7.52 -19.21
CA CYS A 22 10.01 -7.37 -18.92
C CYS A 22 10.77 -6.51 -19.95
N GLY A 23 11.39 -5.43 -19.49
CA GLY A 23 12.48 -4.74 -20.16
C GLY A 23 13.57 -4.39 -19.14
N SER A 24 14.64 -5.18 -19.12
CA SER A 24 15.80 -4.95 -18.24
C SER A 24 16.65 -3.79 -18.76
N GLY A 25 16.90 -2.79 -17.91
CA GLY A 25 17.90 -1.76 -18.13
C GLY A 25 18.44 -1.29 -16.78
N SER A 26 19.61 -1.79 -16.39
CA SER A 26 20.34 -1.33 -15.21
C SER A 26 21.32 -0.23 -15.62
N ASP A 27 21.39 0.84 -14.85
CA ASP A 27 22.64 1.53 -14.51
C ASP A 27 22.40 2.39 -13.26
N GLY A 28 23.23 2.17 -12.24
CA GLY A 28 23.02 2.66 -10.88
C GLY A 28 23.63 4.03 -10.58
N HIS A 29 23.34 4.53 -9.38
CA HIS A 29 24.21 5.33 -8.51
C HIS A 29 23.67 5.19 -7.08
N ALA A 30 24.55 4.92 -6.12
CA ALA A 30 24.20 4.76 -4.71
C ALA A 30 24.61 6.02 -3.93
N GLU A 31 23.62 6.70 -3.34
CA GLU A 31 23.78 7.59 -2.19
C GLU A 31 22.96 7.01 -1.02
N PRO A 32 23.24 7.38 0.25
CA PRO A 32 22.69 6.66 1.40
C PRO A 32 21.24 7.08 1.62
N GLU A 33 20.33 6.31 1.05
CA GLU A 33 18.89 6.46 1.20
C GLU A 33 18.48 6.08 2.64
N ALA A 34 17.62 6.89 3.26
CA ALA A 34 16.80 6.45 4.40
C ALA A 34 15.79 5.42 3.87
N GLY A 35 16.28 4.22 3.56
CA GLY A 35 15.50 3.17 2.92
C GLY A 35 14.44 2.62 3.86
N HIS A 36 13.25 2.39 3.31
CA HIS A 36 12.40 1.29 3.78
C HIS A 36 13.27 0.04 3.79
N ALA A 37 13.57 -0.48 4.98
CA ALA A 37 14.15 -1.80 5.08
C ALA A 37 13.15 -2.76 4.42
N PRO A 38 13.57 -3.60 3.47
CA PRO A 38 12.68 -4.68 3.01
C PRO A 38 12.28 -5.48 4.25
N ALA A 39 10.98 -5.77 4.39
CA ALA A 39 10.47 -6.63 5.43
C ALA A 39 11.40 -7.84 5.60
N GLU A 40 11.85 -8.08 6.84
CA GLU A 40 12.69 -9.23 7.16
C GLU A 40 12.05 -10.49 6.54
N PRO A 41 12.81 -11.33 5.82
CA PRO A 41 12.26 -12.49 5.16
C PRO A 41 11.67 -13.43 6.23
N VAL A 42 10.34 -13.54 6.24
CA VAL A 42 9.63 -14.50 7.08
C VAL A 42 9.94 -15.89 6.51
N ASP A 43 10.86 -16.61 7.16
CA ASP A 43 11.52 -17.84 6.70
C ASP A 43 10.56 -19.03 6.40
N ASP A 44 9.30 -18.95 6.87
CA ASP A 44 8.30 -20.02 6.73
C ASP A 44 7.17 -19.73 5.70
N ARG A 45 7.26 -18.64 4.91
CA ARG A 45 6.18 -18.32 3.96
C ARG A 45 6.18 -19.27 2.75
N PRO A 46 5.06 -19.94 2.43
CA PRO A 46 4.94 -20.65 1.17
C PRO A 46 4.95 -19.65 0.02
N THR A 47 5.93 -19.75 -0.87
CA THR A 47 6.01 -18.92 -2.09
C THR A 47 5.10 -19.43 -3.20
N ILE A 48 4.58 -20.65 -3.05
CA ILE A 48 3.63 -21.30 -3.95
C ILE A 48 2.59 -22.00 -3.08
N VAL A 49 1.31 -21.72 -3.34
CA VAL A 49 0.17 -22.30 -2.63
C VAL A 49 -0.85 -22.78 -3.64
N ASP A 50 -1.36 -24.00 -3.46
CA ASP A 50 -2.42 -24.55 -4.29
C ASP A 50 -3.79 -24.07 -3.80
N PHE A 51 -4.48 -23.28 -4.64
CA PHE A 51 -5.85 -22.86 -4.41
C PHE A 51 -6.84 -23.77 -5.11
N ASN A 52 -7.84 -24.27 -4.39
CA ASN A 52 -8.85 -25.20 -4.90
C ASN A 52 -10.28 -24.71 -4.62
N GLY A 53 -11.25 -25.22 -5.40
CA GLY A 53 -12.67 -25.01 -5.14
C GLY A 53 -13.08 -23.53 -5.08
N SER A 54 -13.90 -23.20 -4.07
CA SER A 54 -14.42 -21.84 -3.88
C SER A 54 -13.32 -20.82 -3.59
N ALA A 55 -12.30 -21.16 -2.79
CA ALA A 55 -11.21 -20.25 -2.46
C ALA A 55 -10.44 -19.77 -3.71
N ARG A 56 -10.23 -20.65 -4.69
CA ARG A 56 -9.62 -20.27 -5.97
C ARG A 56 -10.51 -19.33 -6.78
N ALA A 57 -11.81 -19.59 -6.81
CA ALA A 57 -12.76 -18.77 -7.56
C ALA A 57 -12.85 -17.36 -6.96
N GLU A 58 -12.93 -17.29 -5.64
CA GLU A 58 -13.00 -16.04 -4.89
C GLU A 58 -11.73 -15.19 -5.02
N LEU A 59 -10.54 -15.79 -4.85
CA LEU A 59 -9.27 -15.11 -5.10
C LEU A 59 -9.19 -14.59 -6.55
N ALA A 60 -9.65 -15.39 -7.53
CA ALA A 60 -9.65 -14.96 -8.93
C ALA A 60 -10.57 -13.74 -9.15
N GLU A 61 -11.75 -13.71 -8.52
CA GLU A 61 -12.66 -12.56 -8.57
C GLU A 61 -12.03 -11.31 -7.92
N GLN A 62 -11.42 -11.44 -6.75
CA GLN A 62 -10.73 -10.33 -6.09
C GLN A 62 -9.58 -9.77 -6.94
N LEU A 63 -8.78 -10.63 -7.59
CA LEU A 63 -7.70 -10.21 -8.48
C LEU A 63 -8.21 -9.54 -9.76
N VAL A 64 -9.35 -9.97 -10.30
CA VAL A 64 -9.99 -9.28 -11.43
C VAL A 64 -10.41 -7.88 -11.02
N VAL A 65 -11.03 -7.72 -9.85
CA VAL A 65 -11.45 -6.42 -9.32
C VAL A 65 -10.25 -5.49 -9.11
N ALA A 66 -9.18 -5.98 -8.47
CA ALA A 66 -7.94 -5.23 -8.30
C ALA A 66 -7.36 -4.80 -9.66
N ARG A 67 -7.34 -5.71 -10.64
CA ARG A 67 -6.87 -5.40 -12.00
C ARG A 67 -7.75 -4.34 -12.68
N GLU A 68 -9.07 -4.36 -12.49
CA GLU A 68 -9.96 -3.35 -13.06
C GLU A 68 -9.66 -1.95 -12.52
N VAL A 69 -9.40 -1.81 -11.21
CA VAL A 69 -8.96 -0.54 -10.61
C VAL A 69 -7.66 -0.05 -11.24
N ALA A 70 -6.69 -0.95 -11.39
CA ALA A 70 -5.40 -0.61 -11.98
C ALA A 70 -5.54 -0.18 -13.45
N MET A 71 -6.34 -0.91 -14.23
CA MET A 71 -6.53 -0.63 -15.66
C MET A 71 -7.43 0.57 -15.94
N ALA A 72 -8.19 1.06 -14.96
CA ALA A 72 -8.90 2.33 -15.05
C ALA A 72 -7.94 3.54 -14.98
N HIS A 73 -6.74 3.36 -14.42
CA HIS A 73 -5.72 4.41 -14.25
C HIS A 73 -4.35 3.92 -14.76
N PRO A 74 -4.22 3.57 -16.05
CA PRO A 74 -3.02 2.91 -16.56
C PRO A 74 -1.77 3.79 -16.49
N THR A 75 -1.92 5.12 -16.47
CA THR A 75 -0.82 6.09 -16.37
C THR A 75 -1.02 7.09 -15.23
N VAL A 76 0.08 7.74 -14.83
CA VAL A 76 0.04 8.87 -13.87
C VAL A 76 -0.93 9.96 -14.32
N ALA A 77 -1.00 10.25 -15.62
CA ALA A 77 -1.92 11.25 -16.16
C ALA A 77 -3.40 10.87 -15.90
N ASP A 78 -3.74 9.59 -16.05
CA ASP A 78 -5.11 9.10 -15.80
C ASP A 78 -5.48 9.19 -14.32
N ALA A 79 -4.57 8.78 -13.42
CA ALA A 79 -4.75 8.93 -11.98
C ALA A 79 -4.90 10.40 -11.56
N ALA A 80 -4.03 11.28 -12.07
CA ALA A 80 -4.12 12.71 -11.79
C ALA A 80 -5.45 13.32 -12.27
N ALA A 81 -5.97 12.86 -13.41
CA ALA A 81 -7.26 13.29 -13.92
C ALA A 81 -8.45 12.88 -13.02
N ASP A 82 -8.33 11.77 -12.29
CA ASP A 82 -9.34 11.31 -11.30
C ASP A 82 -9.07 11.82 -9.86
N GLY A 83 -8.10 12.74 -9.72
CA GLY A 83 -7.81 13.46 -8.48
C GLY A 83 -6.85 12.75 -7.53
N TYR A 84 -6.19 11.68 -7.97
CA TYR A 84 -5.04 11.12 -7.24
C TYR A 84 -3.87 12.11 -7.28
N ARG A 85 -3.11 12.19 -6.20
CA ARG A 85 -1.97 13.11 -6.07
C ARG A 85 -0.74 12.33 -5.63
N LEU A 86 0.44 12.79 -6.04
CA LEU A 86 1.69 12.25 -5.54
C LEU A 86 1.74 12.48 -4.03
N THR A 87 1.84 11.39 -3.27
CA THR A 87 1.76 11.44 -1.81
C THR A 87 3.10 11.19 -1.13
N THR A 88 4.01 10.48 -1.80
CA THR A 88 5.40 10.31 -1.36
C THR A 88 6.37 10.84 -2.39
N PRO A 89 7.50 11.44 -1.99
CA PRO A 89 8.64 11.61 -2.89
C PRO A 89 9.02 10.26 -3.52
N TYR A 90 9.34 10.26 -4.82
CA TYR A 90 9.80 9.06 -5.51
C TYR A 90 11.13 8.59 -4.89
N ALA A 91 11.19 7.31 -4.51
CA ALA A 91 12.42 6.64 -4.10
C ALA A 91 12.64 5.39 -4.98
N PRO A 92 13.86 5.14 -5.49
CA PRO A 92 14.16 3.95 -6.25
C PRO A 92 13.77 2.66 -5.50
N GLY A 93 12.99 1.78 -6.15
CA GLY A 93 12.53 0.52 -5.58
C GLY A 93 11.15 0.56 -4.91
N LEU A 94 10.64 1.74 -4.54
CA LEU A 94 9.29 1.91 -3.97
C LEU A 94 8.25 2.30 -5.04
N GLY A 95 8.69 2.89 -6.14
CA GLY A 95 7.80 3.50 -7.13
C GLY A 95 7.27 4.85 -6.66
N ALA A 96 6.31 5.41 -7.41
CA ALA A 96 5.62 6.63 -7.04
C ALA A 96 4.22 6.30 -6.51
N HIS A 97 3.94 6.69 -5.26
CA HIS A 97 2.62 6.54 -4.65
C HIS A 97 1.71 7.71 -5.05
N PHE A 98 0.59 7.37 -5.68
CA PHE A 98 -0.47 8.30 -5.99
C PHE A 98 -1.70 7.91 -5.17
N GLY A 99 -1.97 8.69 -4.12
CA GLY A 99 -2.98 8.38 -3.11
C GLY A 99 -4.23 9.26 -3.18
N LYS A 100 -5.29 8.77 -2.53
CA LYS A 100 -6.55 9.48 -2.30
C LYS A 100 -7.03 9.21 -0.87
N ASP A 101 -7.13 10.26 -0.06
CA ASP A 101 -7.23 10.19 1.41
C ASP A 101 -8.47 9.44 1.96
N ALA A 102 -9.47 9.18 1.12
CA ALA A 102 -10.74 8.58 1.52
C ALA A 102 -10.72 7.04 1.53
N ASP A 103 -9.69 6.38 1.01
CA ASP A 103 -9.70 4.95 0.66
C ASP A 103 -8.88 4.06 1.61
N THR A 104 -8.72 4.47 2.87
CA THR A 104 -8.14 3.61 3.93
C THR A 104 -9.21 2.69 4.53
N GLN A 105 -8.80 1.47 4.90
CA GLN A 105 -9.65 0.45 5.49
C GLN A 105 -9.69 0.62 7.01
N ALA A 106 -10.84 0.35 7.64
CA ALA A 106 -10.96 0.36 9.10
C ALA A 106 -10.59 -1.03 9.69
N PRO A 107 -10.13 -1.09 10.95
CA PRO A 107 -9.81 -2.37 11.58
C PRO A 107 -11.03 -3.27 11.71
N GLY A 108 -10.86 -4.55 11.36
CA GLY A 108 -11.92 -5.56 11.42
C GLY A 108 -12.93 -5.50 10.27
N GLU A 109 -12.72 -4.62 9.29
CA GLU A 109 -13.46 -4.67 8.02
C GLU A 109 -12.77 -5.62 7.04
N GLU A 110 -13.57 -6.28 6.20
CA GLU A 110 -13.06 -7.08 5.09
C GLU A 110 -12.39 -6.16 4.07
N LEU A 111 -11.23 -6.57 3.55
CA LEU A 111 -10.53 -5.85 2.49
C LEU A 111 -11.46 -5.62 1.30
N ASP A 112 -11.70 -4.35 0.94
CA ASP A 112 -12.32 -4.02 -0.36
C ASP A 112 -11.25 -3.86 -1.45
N PRO A 113 -11.12 -4.81 -2.41
CA PRO A 113 -10.11 -4.72 -3.46
C PRO A 113 -10.32 -3.51 -4.40
N ARG A 114 -11.50 -2.87 -4.35
CA ARG A 114 -11.83 -1.68 -5.15
C ARG A 114 -11.23 -0.39 -4.60
N ARG A 115 -10.78 -0.41 -3.34
CA ARG A 115 -10.36 0.78 -2.62
C ARG A 115 -8.92 0.65 -2.12
N PRO A 116 -7.94 0.60 -3.04
CA PRO A 116 -6.55 0.80 -2.65
C PRO A 116 -6.36 2.24 -2.18
N GLN A 117 -5.56 2.43 -1.14
CA GLN A 117 -5.22 3.76 -0.65
C GLN A 117 -4.30 4.49 -1.64
N SER A 118 -3.39 3.75 -2.30
CA SER A 118 -2.45 4.29 -3.28
C SER A 118 -2.35 3.42 -4.54
N LEU A 119 -2.22 4.11 -5.67
CA LEU A 119 -1.81 3.55 -6.96
C LEU A 119 -0.29 3.68 -7.09
N LEU A 120 0.41 2.61 -7.44
CA LEU A 120 1.87 2.59 -7.55
C LEU A 120 2.28 2.71 -9.01
N TYR A 121 3.10 3.70 -9.35
CA TYR A 121 3.59 3.93 -10.71
C TYR A 121 5.11 3.72 -10.81
N ALA A 122 5.58 3.35 -12.02
CA ALA A 122 7.01 3.15 -12.31
C ALA A 122 7.85 4.44 -12.23
N GLY A 123 7.22 5.60 -12.07
CA GLY A 123 7.84 6.91 -12.00
C GLY A 123 6.79 8.01 -11.82
N THR A 124 7.23 9.26 -11.92
CA THR A 124 6.37 10.45 -11.78
C THR A 124 6.03 11.12 -13.11
N ASP A 125 6.60 10.65 -14.22
CA ASP A 125 6.26 11.13 -15.55
C ASP A 125 4.79 10.84 -15.87
N PRO A 126 4.06 11.73 -16.57
CA PRO A 126 2.64 11.53 -16.88
C PRO A 126 2.31 10.21 -17.59
N GLU A 127 3.25 9.67 -18.37
CA GLU A 127 3.11 8.41 -19.11
C GLU A 127 3.61 7.19 -18.32
N ALA A 128 4.12 7.38 -17.09
CA ALA A 128 4.64 6.28 -16.29
C ALA A 128 3.52 5.25 -16.03
N PRO A 129 3.76 3.96 -16.29
CA PRO A 129 2.75 2.92 -16.17
C PRO A 129 2.50 2.53 -14.71
N ILE A 130 1.27 2.10 -14.43
CA ILE A 130 0.93 1.46 -13.16
C ILE A 130 1.71 0.15 -12.99
N VAL A 131 2.25 -0.07 -11.79
CA VAL A 131 3.00 -1.27 -11.42
C VAL A 131 2.39 -2.01 -10.23
N GLY A 132 1.48 -1.38 -9.50
CA GLY A 132 0.73 -2.07 -8.46
C GLY A 132 -0.28 -1.22 -7.71
N LEU A 133 -0.92 -1.86 -6.74
CA LEU A 133 -1.88 -1.27 -5.84
C LEU A 133 -1.41 -1.46 -4.41
N MET A 134 -1.63 -0.45 -3.57
CA MET A 134 -1.32 -0.48 -2.15
C MET A 134 -2.59 -0.30 -1.33
N TYR A 135 -2.85 -1.28 -0.45
CA TYR A 135 -3.93 -1.24 0.52
C TYR A 135 -3.39 -0.89 1.90
N VAL A 136 -4.17 -0.12 2.68
CA VAL A 136 -3.80 0.35 4.02
C VAL A 136 -4.99 0.21 4.96
N GLN A 137 -4.79 -0.48 6.07
CA GLN A 137 -5.64 -0.36 7.26
C GLN A 137 -5.13 0.78 8.15
N LEU A 138 -6.01 1.59 8.74
CA LEU A 138 -5.62 2.58 9.75
C LEU A 138 -6.09 2.16 11.14
N GLY A 139 -5.13 1.86 12.02
CA GLY A 139 -5.40 1.48 13.41
C GLY A 139 -5.52 -0.03 13.62
N GLY A 140 -5.91 -0.41 14.84
CA GLY A 140 -5.97 -1.80 15.27
C GLY A 140 -4.60 -2.35 15.67
N ASP A 141 -4.61 -3.47 16.40
CA ASP A 141 -3.39 -4.17 16.86
C ASP A 141 -3.12 -5.45 16.07
N GLU A 142 -3.99 -5.77 15.10
CA GLU A 142 -3.96 -6.99 14.31
C GLU A 142 -3.99 -6.65 12.81
N ALA A 143 -3.28 -7.47 12.02
CA ALA A 143 -3.35 -7.39 10.57
C ALA A 143 -4.75 -7.76 10.09
N PRO A 144 -5.29 -7.06 9.07
CA PRO A 144 -6.57 -7.43 8.47
C PRO A 144 -6.50 -8.79 7.80
N GLU A 145 -7.67 -9.40 7.63
CA GLU A 145 -7.82 -10.45 6.63
C GLU A 145 -7.69 -9.82 5.24
N GLY A 146 -6.78 -10.34 4.42
CA GLY A 146 -6.49 -9.81 3.10
C GLY A 146 -7.31 -10.44 1.98
N PHE A 147 -6.71 -10.56 0.81
CA PHE A 147 -7.16 -11.46 -0.24
C PHE A 147 -7.28 -12.89 0.28
N VAL A 148 -8.14 -13.67 -0.38
CA VAL A 148 -8.33 -15.07 -0.05
C VAL A 148 -7.02 -15.83 -0.22
N GLY A 149 -6.43 -16.27 0.89
CA GLY A 149 -5.23 -17.09 0.90
C GLY A 149 -4.19 -16.64 1.91
N PRO A 150 -3.10 -17.39 2.04
CA PRO A 150 -2.06 -17.11 3.03
C PRO A 150 -0.92 -16.25 2.47
N LEU A 151 -1.09 -15.67 1.27
CA LEU A 151 0.01 -15.02 0.54
C LEU A 151 0.17 -13.54 0.88
N ASP A 152 -0.84 -12.92 1.47
CA ASP A 152 -0.73 -11.53 1.90
C ASP A 152 0.25 -11.39 3.05
N THR A 153 1.00 -10.30 3.01
CA THR A 153 1.92 -9.91 4.07
C THR A 153 1.56 -8.49 4.46
N TRP A 154 1.25 -8.32 5.75
CA TRP A 154 0.86 -7.05 6.33
C TRP A 154 1.98 -6.62 7.25
N GLU A 155 2.71 -5.58 6.86
CA GLU A 155 3.82 -5.03 7.63
C GLU A 155 3.34 -3.85 8.48
N PRO A 156 3.47 -3.87 9.82
CA PRO A 156 3.05 -2.75 10.64
C PRO A 156 3.99 -1.55 10.48
N PHE A 157 3.41 -0.37 10.28
CA PHE A 157 4.14 0.91 10.26
C PHE A 157 3.80 1.77 11.49
N PRO A 158 4.33 1.43 12.68
CA PRO A 158 4.09 2.18 13.90
C PRO A 158 4.76 3.56 13.85
N GLY A 159 4.49 4.39 14.86
CA GLY A 159 5.19 5.65 15.01
C GLY A 159 4.65 6.80 14.17
N GLN A 160 3.35 6.78 13.86
CA GLN A 160 2.70 7.78 13.02
C GLN A 160 1.48 8.39 13.68
N CYS A 161 1.40 9.72 13.58
CA CYS A 161 0.25 10.51 14.02
C CYS A 161 -0.67 10.77 12.84
N LEU A 162 -1.48 9.77 12.47
CA LEU A 162 -2.38 9.88 11.33
C LEU A 162 -3.76 10.34 11.78
N VAL A 163 -4.32 11.29 11.03
CA VAL A 163 -5.73 11.68 11.15
C VAL A 163 -6.50 11.17 9.94
N PRO A 164 -7.81 10.90 10.07
CA PRO A 164 -8.65 10.64 8.91
C PRO A 164 -8.53 11.78 7.89
N GLY A 165 -8.16 11.46 6.66
CA GLY A 165 -7.91 12.45 5.60
C GLY A 165 -6.44 12.83 5.39
N THR A 166 -5.47 12.20 6.07
CA THR A 166 -4.03 12.36 5.77
C THR A 166 -3.63 11.53 4.56
N SER A 167 -2.88 12.14 3.64
CA SER A 167 -2.29 11.47 2.49
C SER A 167 -1.02 10.71 2.89
N ASP A 168 -1.08 9.39 2.74
CA ASP A 168 0.04 8.44 2.65
C ASP A 168 1.08 8.45 3.80
N PRO A 169 1.03 7.45 4.68
CA PRO A 169 1.88 7.35 5.85
C PRO A 169 3.21 6.60 5.59
N VAL A 170 3.68 6.48 4.34
CA VAL A 170 4.73 5.51 4.00
C VAL A 170 6.16 5.93 4.39
N PHE A 171 6.35 6.78 5.40
CA PHE A 171 7.68 6.93 6.01
C PHE A 171 7.58 7.05 7.54
N PRO A 172 7.79 5.96 8.30
CA PRO A 172 7.84 6.05 9.75
C PRO A 172 8.98 6.99 10.16
N THR A 173 8.70 7.89 11.10
CA THR A 173 9.71 8.80 11.64
C THR A 173 10.29 8.31 12.97
N LYS A 174 9.67 7.29 13.60
CA LYS A 174 10.03 6.68 14.89
C LYS A 174 9.52 5.24 14.98
N ASP A 175 10.07 4.43 15.88
CA ASP A 175 9.63 3.05 16.16
C ASP A 175 8.24 3.00 16.85
N SER A 176 7.83 4.09 17.51
CA SER A 176 6.49 4.29 18.08
C SER A 176 6.25 5.77 18.35
N VAL A 177 5.00 6.15 18.52
CA VAL A 177 4.56 7.48 18.97
C VAL A 177 3.53 7.27 20.07
N THR A 178 3.58 8.12 21.09
CA THR A 178 2.57 8.18 22.14
C THR A 178 1.38 9.03 21.71
N GLU A 179 0.22 8.85 22.35
CA GLU A 179 -0.95 9.72 22.12
C GLU A 179 -0.61 11.18 22.41
N GLU A 180 0.17 11.44 23.47
CA GLU A 180 0.64 12.79 23.85
C GLU A 180 1.50 13.42 22.75
N GLU A 181 2.41 12.65 22.13
CA GLU A 181 3.22 13.13 21.00
C GLU A 181 2.39 13.43 19.74
N CYS A 182 1.22 12.82 19.59
CA CYS A 182 0.31 13.14 18.50
C CYS A 182 -0.61 14.32 18.81
N ASP A 183 -0.80 14.66 20.08
CA ASP A 183 -1.65 15.78 20.54
C ASP A 183 -0.95 17.16 20.55
N GLU A 184 0.37 17.22 20.36
CA GLU A 184 1.20 18.44 20.26
C GLU A 184 1.15 19.10 18.86
#